data_AF-A0A352ECR1-F1
#
_entry.id   AF-A0A352ECR1-F1
#
_cell.length_a   1.000
_cell.length_b   1.000
_cell.length_c   1.000
_cell.angle_alpha   90.00
_cell.angle_beta   90.00
_cell.angle_gamma   90.00
#
_symmetry.space_group_name_H-M   'P 1'
#
loop_
_entity.id
_entity.type
_entity.pdbx_description
1 polymer ?
#
loop_
_entity_poly.entity_id
_entity_poly.type
_entity_poly.pdbx_seq_one_letter_code
_entity_poly.pdbx_strand_id
1 'polypeptide(L)'
;MMCVDLACILALKFITVVTKNSEKLIRGLALRKNRKKTGLFIAEGLKLVTDFVSSGVEVDIIYHVGPIAADLQGDRTMEISESDMKRITFLETASSVLAVFHQKNEDLKSFVNAPFILLLDRVQDPGNLGTLLRTALWYGI
;
A
#
# COMPACT_ATOMS: atom_id res chain seq x y z
N MET A 1 -35.86 -26.02 -16.00
CA MET A 1 -34.62 -26.34 -15.28
C MET A 1 -33.55 -25.35 -15.70
N MET A 2 -33.60 -24.15 -15.14
CA MET A 2 -32.54 -23.13 -15.24
C MET A 2 -32.39 -22.62 -13.81
N CYS A 3 -31.47 -23.25 -13.08
CA CYS A 3 -31.06 -22.80 -11.76
C CYS A 3 -30.19 -21.56 -11.99
N VAL A 4 -30.82 -20.39 -12.11
CA VAL A 4 -30.13 -19.12 -11.95
C VAL A 4 -29.89 -18.96 -10.45
N ASP A 5 -28.84 -19.62 -9.98
CA ASP A 5 -28.38 -19.51 -8.60
C ASP A 5 -28.17 -18.02 -8.27
N LEU A 6 -28.76 -17.58 -7.17
CA LEU A 6 -28.62 -16.21 -6.64
C LEU A 6 -27.13 -15.86 -6.38
N ALA A 7 -26.29 -16.88 -6.20
CA ALA A 7 -24.82 -16.76 -6.13
C ALA A 7 -24.18 -16.26 -7.44
N CYS A 8 -24.79 -16.53 -8.59
CA CYS A 8 -24.27 -16.13 -9.90
C CYS A 8 -24.53 -14.64 -10.22
N ILE A 9 -25.57 -14.05 -9.62
CA ILE A 9 -25.90 -12.62 -9.78
C ILE A 9 -25.04 -11.74 -8.85
N LEU A 10 -24.59 -12.27 -7.70
CA LEU A 10 -23.72 -11.58 -6.75
C LEU A 10 -22.24 -11.51 -7.21
N ALA A 11 -21.85 -12.27 -8.25
CA ALA A 11 -20.48 -12.30 -8.75
C ALA A 11 -20.20 -11.27 -9.88
N LEU A 12 -21.12 -10.36 -10.17
CA LEU A 12 -20.83 -9.15 -10.95
C LEU A 12 -20.04 -8.17 -10.07
N LYS A 13 -18.77 -8.50 -9.83
CA LYS A 13 -17.79 -7.57 -9.26
C LYS A 13 -17.59 -6.46 -10.29
N PHE A 14 -18.23 -5.32 -10.09
CA PHE A 14 -18.09 -4.18 -10.98
C PHE A 14 -16.63 -3.72 -10.91
N ILE A 15 -15.87 -3.93 -12.00
CA ILE A 15 -14.58 -3.27 -12.19
C ILE A 15 -14.87 -1.78 -12.22
N THR A 16 -14.31 -1.06 -11.26
CA THR A 16 -14.52 0.37 -11.10
C THR A 16 -13.40 1.16 -11.76
N VAL A 17 -13.68 2.41 -12.12
CA VAL A 17 -12.71 3.30 -12.77
C VAL A 17 -12.04 4.16 -11.71
N VAL A 18 -10.72 4.26 -11.78
CA VAL A 18 -9.96 5.22 -10.94
C VAL A 18 -10.33 6.63 -11.35
N THR A 19 -10.87 7.40 -10.39
CA THR A 19 -11.25 8.79 -10.64
C THR A 19 -10.01 9.65 -10.93
N LYS A 20 -10.19 10.74 -11.69
CA LYS A 20 -9.10 11.71 -11.96
C LYS A 20 -8.54 12.34 -10.67
N ASN A 21 -9.38 12.51 -9.64
CA ASN A 21 -8.94 13.03 -8.35
C ASN A 21 -8.06 12.02 -7.61
N SER A 22 -8.45 10.75 -7.59
CA SER A 22 -7.67 9.67 -7.00
C SER A 22 -6.32 9.51 -7.71
N GLU A 23 -6.30 9.46 -9.04
CA GLU A 23 -5.05 9.41 -9.81
C GLU A 23 -4.14 10.60 -9.49
N LYS A 24 -4.68 11.82 -9.48
CA LYS A 24 -3.91 13.03 -9.14
C LYS A 24 -3.35 12.99 -7.71
N LEU A 25 -4.13 12.49 -6.76
CA LEU A 25 -3.70 12.30 -5.38
C LEU A 25 -2.53 11.32 -5.33
N ILE A 26 -2.71 10.11 -5.85
CA ILE A 26 -1.72 9.02 -5.86
C ILE A 26 -0.43 9.49 -6.54
N ARG A 27 -0.53 10.05 -7.75
CA ARG A 27 0.62 10.63 -8.47
C ARG A 27 1.32 11.72 -7.67
N GLY A 28 0.55 12.52 -6.95
CA GLY A 28 1.06 13.56 -6.05
C GLY A 28 1.89 13.01 -4.89
N LEU A 29 1.60 11.81 -4.38
CA LEU A 29 2.31 11.22 -3.23
C LEU A 29 3.77 10.85 -3.52
N ALA A 30 4.24 10.91 -4.77
CA ALA A 30 5.67 10.83 -5.08
C ALA A 30 6.49 11.94 -4.40
N LEU A 31 5.89 13.13 -4.24
CA LEU A 31 6.55 14.27 -3.65
C LEU A 31 6.44 14.25 -2.12
N ARG A 32 7.59 14.35 -1.41
CA ARG A 32 7.65 14.40 0.05
C ARG A 32 6.73 15.46 0.66
N LYS A 33 6.64 16.64 0.03
CA LYS A 33 5.77 17.74 0.50
C LYS A 33 4.29 17.32 0.54
N ASN A 34 3.87 16.51 -0.42
CA ASN A 34 2.48 16.06 -0.52
C ASN A 34 2.21 14.99 0.53
N ARG A 35 3.10 14.01 0.70
CA ARG A 35 2.99 13.01 1.78
C ARG A 35 2.88 13.67 3.16
N LYS A 36 3.73 14.66 3.44
CA LYS A 36 3.66 15.44 4.69
C LYS A 36 2.34 16.18 4.87
N LYS A 37 1.78 16.73 3.79
CA LYS A 37 0.51 17.49 3.82
C LYS A 37 -0.70 16.57 4.01
N THR A 38 -0.72 15.44 3.33
CA THR A 38 -1.86 14.52 3.35
C THR A 38 -1.78 13.51 4.49
N GLY A 39 -0.58 13.25 5.02
CA GLY A 39 -0.34 12.14 5.94
C GLY A 39 -0.49 10.78 5.25
N LEU A 40 -0.36 10.71 3.92
CA LEU A 40 -0.55 9.49 3.13
C LEU A 40 0.75 9.03 2.46
N PHE A 41 0.87 7.72 2.25
CA PHE A 41 1.94 7.11 1.45
C PHE A 41 1.42 5.93 0.64
N ILE A 42 2.22 5.48 -0.32
CA ILE A 42 1.87 4.39 -1.24
C ILE A 42 2.74 3.18 -0.93
N ALA A 43 2.14 1.99 -1.02
CA ALA A 43 2.84 0.73 -1.10
C ALA A 43 2.36 -0.07 -2.32
N GLU A 44 3.29 -0.65 -3.06
CA GLU A 44 3.01 -1.48 -4.24
C GLU A 44 3.57 -2.89 -4.04
N GLY A 45 2.82 -3.89 -4.49
CA GLY A 45 3.19 -5.30 -4.36
C GLY A 45 2.40 -6.03 -3.29
N LEU A 46 1.89 -7.22 -3.63
CA LEU A 46 1.05 -8.03 -2.74
C LEU A 46 1.68 -8.23 -1.35
N LYS A 47 2.93 -8.67 -1.30
CA LYS A 47 3.62 -8.92 -0.03
C LYS A 47 3.68 -7.67 0.86
N LEU A 48 4.06 -6.54 0.28
CA LEU A 48 4.22 -5.29 1.03
C LEU A 48 2.88 -4.77 1.55
N VAL A 49 1.83 -4.83 0.71
CA VAL A 49 0.47 -4.45 1.10
C VAL A 49 -0.06 -5.35 2.21
N THR A 50 0.10 -6.67 2.08
CA THR A 50 -0.27 -7.64 3.12
C THR A 50 0.46 -7.38 4.44
N ASP A 51 1.76 -7.09 4.41
CA ASP A 51 2.54 -6.81 5.61
C ASP A 51 2.07 -5.52 6.32
N PHE A 52 1.72 -4.48 5.57
CA PHE A 52 1.17 -3.25 6.15
C PHE A 52 -0.22 -3.44 6.76
N VAL A 53 -1.10 -4.17 6.07
CA VAL A 53 -2.44 -4.50 6.61
C VAL A 53 -2.30 -5.35 7.89
N SER A 54 -1.47 -6.39 7.84
CA SER A 54 -1.27 -7.31 8.97
C SER A 54 -0.62 -6.64 10.19
N SER A 55 0.21 -5.61 9.97
CA SER A 55 0.81 -4.79 11.04
C SER A 55 -0.10 -3.67 11.55
N GLY A 56 -1.35 -3.63 11.09
CA GLY A 56 -2.36 -2.66 11.53
C GLY A 56 -2.03 -1.23 11.11
N VAL A 57 -1.44 -1.04 9.93
CA VAL A 57 -1.36 0.29 9.30
C VAL A 57 -2.71 0.61 8.68
N GLU A 58 -3.22 1.81 8.96
CA GLU A 58 -4.54 2.21 8.49
C GLU A 58 -4.54 2.37 6.96
N VAL A 59 -5.40 1.59 6.30
CA VAL A 59 -5.66 1.63 4.86
C VAL A 59 -6.55 2.82 4.54
N ASP A 60 -6.14 3.66 3.59
CA ASP A 60 -7.02 4.64 2.94
C ASP A 60 -7.81 3.95 1.82
N ILE A 61 -7.10 3.32 0.88
CA ILE A 61 -7.68 2.52 -0.20
C ILE A 61 -6.68 1.51 -0.78
N ILE A 62 -7.17 0.33 -1.19
CA ILE A 62 -6.42 -0.70 -1.93
C ILE A 62 -7.01 -0.81 -3.33
N TYR A 63 -6.18 -0.67 -4.35
CA TYR A 63 -6.50 -0.96 -5.74
C TYR A 63 -5.91 -2.30 -6.13
N HIS A 64 -6.68 -3.13 -6.84
CA HIS A 64 -6.18 -4.39 -7.37
C HIS A 64 -6.72 -4.73 -8.76
N VAL A 65 -5.98 -5.59 -9.46
CA VAL A 65 -6.38 -6.20 -10.72
C VAL A 65 -6.55 -7.70 -10.49
N GLY A 66 -7.73 -8.22 -10.81
CA GLY A 66 -8.04 -9.64 -10.67
C GLY A 66 -8.15 -10.10 -9.22
N PRO A 67 -8.02 -11.42 -8.95
CA PRO A 67 -8.21 -11.97 -7.61
C PRO A 67 -7.23 -11.40 -6.58
N ILE A 68 -7.75 -11.15 -5.37
CA ILE A 68 -6.97 -10.68 -4.22
C ILE A 68 -7.23 -11.59 -3.01
N ALA A 69 -6.22 -11.72 -2.15
CA ALA A 69 -6.31 -12.49 -0.92
C ALA A 69 -7.44 -11.98 -0.01
N ALA A 70 -8.10 -12.89 0.71
CA ALA A 70 -9.33 -12.60 1.46
C ALA A 70 -9.12 -11.58 2.60
N ASP A 71 -7.93 -11.57 3.19
CA ASP A 71 -7.47 -10.62 4.21
C ASP A 71 -7.35 -9.18 3.70
N LEU A 72 -7.25 -8.98 2.39
CA LEU A 72 -7.21 -7.66 1.75
C LEU A 72 -8.58 -7.23 1.21
N GLN A 73 -9.61 -8.06 1.31
CA GLN A 73 -10.96 -7.69 0.89
C GLN A 73 -11.66 -6.85 1.97
N GLY A 74 -12.47 -5.88 1.54
CA GLY A 74 -13.23 -5.02 2.45
C GLY A 74 -13.70 -3.74 1.77
N ASP A 75 -14.30 -2.86 2.56
CA ASP A 75 -14.94 -1.62 2.08
C ASP A 75 -13.96 -0.62 1.46
N ARG A 76 -12.66 -0.73 1.79
CA ARG A 76 -11.59 0.13 1.27
C ARG A 76 -10.80 -0.56 0.15
N THR A 77 -11.37 -1.57 -0.50
CA THR A 77 -10.71 -2.33 -1.56
C THR A 77 -11.50 -2.24 -2.86
N MET A 78 -10.79 -1.97 -3.95
CA MET A 78 -11.37 -1.59 -5.23
C MET A 78 -10.69 -2.38 -6.37
N GLU A 79 -11.49 -3.17 -7.08
CA GLU A 79 -11.05 -3.82 -8.31
C GLU A 79 -11.08 -2.81 -9.47
N ILE A 80 -9.96 -2.72 -10.20
CA ILE A 80 -9.76 -1.78 -11.29
C ILE A 80 -9.19 -2.49 -12.53
N SER A 81 -9.26 -1.80 -13.67
CA SER A 81 -8.66 -2.28 -14.91
C SER A 81 -7.13 -2.25 -14.87
N GLU A 82 -6.46 -3.08 -15.68
CA GLU A 82 -5.02 -2.98 -15.89
C GLU A 82 -4.59 -1.60 -16.40
N SER A 83 -5.41 -0.99 -17.27
CA SER A 83 -5.15 0.37 -17.79
C SER A 83 -5.15 1.41 -16.69
N ASP A 84 -6.06 1.31 -15.71
CA ASP A 84 -6.09 2.22 -14.58
C ASP A 84 -4.93 1.95 -13.62
N MET A 85 -4.56 0.69 -13.39
CA MET A 85 -3.38 0.35 -12.59
C MET A 85 -2.10 0.94 -13.20
N LYS A 86 -1.92 0.82 -14.52
CA LYS A 86 -0.81 1.44 -15.27
C LYS A 86 -0.78 2.97 -15.13
N ARG A 87 -1.94 3.61 -14.95
CA ARG A 87 -2.03 5.06 -14.73
C ARG A 87 -1.61 5.50 -13.34
N ILE A 88 -1.57 4.61 -12.34
CA ILE A 88 -1.24 4.97 -10.94
C ILE A 88 0.06 4.35 -10.41
N THR A 89 0.51 3.22 -10.97
CA THR A 89 1.77 2.53 -10.61
C THR A 89 3.00 3.43 -10.74
N PHE A 90 3.93 3.33 -9.79
CA PHE A 90 5.27 3.92 -9.87
C PHE A 90 6.34 2.91 -10.26
N LEU A 91 6.00 1.62 -10.32
CA LEU A 91 6.89 0.59 -10.82
C LEU A 91 6.90 0.56 -12.35
N GLU A 92 8.07 0.25 -12.92
CA GLU A 92 8.22 0.00 -14.36
C GLU A 92 7.33 -1.15 -14.84
N THR A 93 7.29 -2.22 -14.04
CA THR A 93 6.32 -3.32 -14.21
C THR A 93 5.24 -3.18 -13.14
N ALA A 94 4.03 -2.84 -13.58
CA ALA A 94 2.89 -2.67 -12.68
C ALA A 94 2.64 -3.92 -11.85
N SER A 95 2.56 -3.78 -10.53
CA SER A 95 2.05 -4.80 -9.64
C SER A 95 0.53 -4.95 -9.81
N SER A 96 -0.01 -6.14 -9.51
CA SER A 96 -1.46 -6.36 -9.49
C SER A 96 -2.16 -5.66 -8.30
N VAL A 97 -1.40 -5.12 -7.34
CA VAL A 97 -1.93 -4.42 -6.15
C VAL A 97 -1.11 -3.17 -5.84
N LEU A 98 -1.82 -2.08 -5.57
CA LEU A 98 -1.31 -0.80 -5.06
C LEU A 98 -2.23 -0.32 -3.94
N ALA A 99 -1.67 0.07 -2.79
CA ALA A 99 -2.45 0.60 -1.69
C ALA A 99 -1.95 1.98 -1.25
N VAL A 100 -2.88 2.80 -0.79
CA VAL A 100 -2.64 4.06 -0.11
C VAL A 100 -2.92 3.85 1.37
N PHE A 101 -1.97 4.27 2.21
CA PHE A 101 -2.00 4.10 3.65
C PHE A 101 -1.80 5.44 4.37
N HIS A 102 -2.30 5.53 5.59
CA HIS A 102 -1.98 6.64 6.50
C HIS A 102 -0.61 6.44 7.14
N GLN A 103 0.18 7.50 7.19
CA GLN A 103 1.45 7.51 7.90
C GLN A 103 1.21 7.46 9.41
N LYS A 104 1.86 6.53 10.10
CA LYS A 104 1.94 6.54 11.57
C LYS A 104 2.93 7.60 12.02
N ASN A 105 2.53 8.43 12.99
CA ASN A 105 3.42 9.35 13.69
C ASN A 105 3.73 8.71 15.06
N GLU A 106 4.83 7.97 15.12
CA GLU A 106 5.31 7.37 16.36
C GLU A 106 6.11 8.41 17.16
N ASP A 107 5.86 8.51 18.47
CA ASP A 107 6.66 9.32 19.38
C ASP A 107 7.97 8.59 19.68
N LEU A 108 9.11 9.29 19.69
CA LEU A 108 10.42 8.73 20.06
C LEU A 108 10.40 8.07 21.45
N LYS A 109 9.48 8.49 22.34
CA LYS A 109 9.29 7.87 23.65
C LYS A 109 8.91 6.39 23.57
N SER A 110 8.34 5.91 22.46
CA SER A 110 8.01 4.50 22.29
C SER A 110 9.24 3.59 22.22
N PHE A 111 10.43 4.14 21.95
CA PHE A 111 11.68 3.38 21.78
C PHE A 111 12.60 3.41 23.00
N VAL A 112 12.21 4.04 24.11
CA VAL A 112 13.09 4.26 25.28
C VAL A 112 13.62 2.96 25.90
N ASN A 113 12.86 1.86 25.78
CA ASN A 113 13.23 0.56 26.31
C ASN A 113 13.72 -0.43 25.23
N ALA A 114 14.01 0.05 24.02
CA ALA A 114 14.49 -0.81 22.94
C ALA A 114 15.88 -1.37 23.30
N PRO A 115 16.09 -2.70 23.25
CA PRO A 115 17.37 -3.32 23.63
C PRO A 115 18.49 -2.97 22.64
N PHE A 116 18.14 -2.62 21.40
CA PHE A 116 19.05 -2.18 20.36
C PHE A 116 18.43 -1.03 19.58
N ILE A 117 19.23 -0.04 19.19
CA ILE A 117 18.78 1.12 18.42
C ILE A 117 19.75 1.33 17.26
N LEU A 118 19.23 1.28 16.03
CA LEU A 118 19.98 1.69 14.83
C LEU A 118 19.81 3.20 14.62
N LEU A 119 20.85 3.97 14.95
CA LEU A 119 20.87 5.42 14.72
C LEU A 119 21.46 5.74 13.33
N LEU A 120 20.71 6.49 12.53
CA LEU A 120 21.11 6.90 11.19
C LEU A 120 21.33 8.42 11.14
N ASP A 121 22.59 8.85 11.08
CA ASP A 121 22.94 10.26 10.93
C ASP A 121 23.14 10.62 9.45
N ARG A 122 22.33 11.56 8.93
CA ARG A 122 22.46 12.17 7.60
C ARG A 122 22.56 11.18 6.43
N VAL A 123 21.82 10.07 6.47
CA VAL A 123 21.67 9.17 5.31
C VAL A 123 20.99 9.92 4.17
N GLN A 124 21.69 10.05 3.04
CA GLN A 124 21.26 10.90 1.92
C GLN A 124 20.39 10.18 0.88
N ASP A 125 20.68 8.90 0.63
CA ASP A 125 20.03 8.15 -0.44
C ASP A 125 19.03 7.10 0.10
N PRO A 126 17.82 7.02 -0.47
CA PRO A 126 16.83 6.03 -0.06
C PRO A 126 17.28 4.58 -0.31
N GLY A 127 18.12 4.35 -1.33
CA GLY A 127 18.70 3.03 -1.61
C GLY A 127 19.62 2.53 -0.49
N ASN A 128 20.43 3.42 0.08
CA ASN A 128 21.30 3.10 1.22
C ASN A 128 20.46 2.77 2.46
N LEU A 129 19.41 3.56 2.71
CA LEU A 129 18.50 3.32 3.83
C LEU A 129 17.82 1.95 3.74
N GLY A 130 17.32 1.58 2.56
CA GLY A 130 16.65 0.29 2.36
C GLY A 130 17.55 -0.91 2.65
N THR A 131 18.81 -0.87 2.18
CA THR A 131 19.79 -1.92 2.43
C THR A 131 20.16 -2.02 3.91
N LEU A 132 20.32 -0.88 4.59
CA LEU A 132 20.60 -0.85 6.03
C LEU A 132 19.44 -1.46 6.83
N LEU A 133 18.20 -1.07 6.54
CA LEU A 133 17.02 -1.59 7.23
C LEU A 133 16.84 -3.10 6.99
N ARG A 134 17.06 -3.59 5.77
CA ARG A 134 16.99 -5.03 5.48
C ARG A 134 18.07 -5.82 6.21
N THR A 135 19.29 -5.29 6.27
CA THR A 135 20.38 -5.91 7.01
C THR A 135 20.06 -5.96 8.50
N ALA A 136 19.57 -4.86 9.07
CA ALA A 136 19.15 -4.81 10.48
C ALA A 136 18.07 -5.86 10.79
N LEU A 137 17.03 -5.93 9.96
CA LEU A 137 15.97 -6.94 10.10
C LEU A 137 16.52 -8.37 10.05
N TRP A 138 17.51 -8.65 9.19
CA TRP A 138 18.16 -9.97 9.12
C TRP A 138 18.90 -10.35 10.40
N TYR A 139 19.49 -9.36 11.09
CA TYR A 139 20.14 -9.53 12.39
C TYR A 139 19.16 -9.49 13.57
N GLY A 140 17.86 -9.30 13.34
CA GLY A 140 16.86 -9.19 14.40
C GLY A 140 16.96 -7.91 15.22
N ILE A 141 17.49 -6.84 14.60
CA ILE A 141 17.54 -5.48 15.15
C ILE A 141 16.23 -4.75 14.90
#